data_AF-A0A8J5P5C6-F1
#
_entry.id   AF-A0A8J5P5C6-F1
#
_cell.length_a   1.000
_cell.length_b   1.000
_cell.length_c   1.000
_cell.angle_alpha   90.00
_cell.angle_beta   90.00
_cell.angle_gamma   90.00
#
_symmetry.space_group_name_H-M   'P 1'
#
loop_
_entity.id
_entity.type
_entity.pdbx_description
1 polymer ?
#
loop_
_entity_poly.entity_id
_entity_poly.type
_entity_poly.pdbx_seq_one_letter_code
_entity_poly.pdbx_strand_id
1 'polypeptide(L)'
;MNDSTKHQDEIAKLVQEHGAVPPPWFMFPKVHPYDICWRMGAGESYIMVYSTWWEQQKEQLDEKQRIEYFRKWPPPPEWLTWMIEAIWDLNPEDFEDDDDYSPYFRRTKALGFGSEDDYKNAMRDEAETTEKNETP
;
A
#
# COMPACT_ATOMS: atom_id res chain seq x y z
N MET A 1 9.88 -15.49 -23.34
CA MET A 1 8.97 -15.46 -22.18
C MET A 1 8.46 -14.03 -22.09
N ASN A 2 7.16 -13.83 -22.26
CA ASN A 2 6.55 -12.50 -22.25
C ASN A 2 6.43 -12.02 -20.79
N ASP A 3 6.57 -10.73 -20.53
CA ASP A 3 6.56 -10.19 -19.16
C ASP A 3 5.22 -10.46 -18.43
N SER A 4 4.12 -10.54 -19.18
CA SER A 4 2.82 -10.99 -18.65
C SER A 4 2.87 -12.41 -18.06
N THR A 5 3.61 -13.35 -18.68
CA THR A 5 3.77 -14.71 -18.15
C THR A 5 4.58 -14.72 -16.86
N LYS A 6 5.64 -13.90 -16.77
CA LYS A 6 6.46 -13.80 -15.56
C LYS A 6 5.67 -13.26 -14.35
N HIS A 7 4.81 -12.26 -14.57
CA HIS A 7 3.96 -11.75 -13.49
C HIS A 7 2.99 -12.82 -13.00
N GLN A 8 2.39 -13.59 -13.90
CA GLN A 8 1.47 -14.67 -13.51
C GLN A 8 2.16 -15.78 -12.71
N ASP A 9 3.38 -16.16 -13.09
CA ASP A 9 4.16 -17.16 -12.35
C ASP A 9 4.51 -16.66 -10.92
N GLU A 10 4.92 -15.39 -10.79
CA GLU A 10 5.24 -14.81 -9.47
C GLU A 10 3.98 -14.64 -8.60
N ILE A 11 2.86 -14.22 -9.19
CA ILE A 11 1.56 -14.18 -8.50
C ILE A 11 1.20 -15.57 -7.98
N ALA A 12 1.27 -16.61 -8.82
CA ALA A 12 0.94 -17.97 -8.42
C ALA A 12 1.81 -18.46 -7.26
N LYS A 13 3.10 -18.15 -7.30
CA LYS A 13 4.04 -18.47 -6.21
C LYS A 13 3.67 -17.74 -4.92
N LEU A 14 3.45 -16.43 -4.95
CA LEU A 14 3.09 -15.64 -3.76
C LEU A 14 1.75 -16.09 -3.17
N VAL A 15 0.76 -16.39 -4.01
CA VAL A 15 -0.53 -16.95 -3.57
C VAL A 15 -0.34 -18.33 -2.95
N GLN A 16 0.54 -19.18 -3.48
CA GLN A 16 0.82 -20.48 -2.88
C GLN A 16 1.50 -20.35 -1.50
N GLU A 17 2.47 -19.46 -1.36
CA GLU A 17 3.25 -19.28 -0.13
C GLU A 17 2.46 -18.55 0.96
N HIS A 18 1.67 -17.55 0.57
CA HIS A 18 1.04 -16.62 1.50
C HIS A 18 -0.49 -16.68 1.47
N GLY A 19 -1.11 -17.41 0.56
CA GLY A 19 -2.57 -17.48 0.37
C GLY A 19 -3.18 -16.30 -0.40
N ALA A 20 -2.41 -15.24 -0.63
CA ALA A 20 -2.73 -14.08 -1.46
C ALA A 20 -1.42 -13.32 -1.72
N VAL A 21 -1.37 -12.43 -2.71
CA VAL A 21 -0.18 -11.57 -2.91
C VAL A 21 -0.10 -10.59 -1.72
N PRO A 22 0.99 -10.56 -0.94
CA PRO A 22 1.11 -9.65 0.19
C PRO A 22 1.12 -8.17 -0.24
N PRO A 23 0.85 -7.22 0.66
CA PRO A 23 1.00 -5.81 0.35
C PRO A 23 2.49 -5.39 0.36
N PRO A 24 2.83 -4.22 -0.23
CA PRO A 24 4.22 -3.77 -0.39
C PRO A 24 5.04 -3.73 0.91
N TRP A 25 4.45 -3.24 2.01
CA TRP A 25 5.12 -3.16 3.31
C TRP A 25 5.45 -4.53 3.93
N PHE A 26 4.77 -5.60 3.53
CA PHE A 26 5.12 -6.94 3.99
C PHE A 26 6.40 -7.44 3.33
N MET A 27 6.56 -7.19 2.03
CA MET A 27 7.75 -7.62 1.28
C MET A 27 8.93 -6.66 1.45
N PHE A 28 8.66 -5.37 1.65
CA PHE A 28 9.65 -4.31 1.80
C PHE A 28 9.39 -3.53 3.10
N PRO A 29 9.57 -4.14 4.28
CA PRO A 29 9.15 -3.56 5.58
C PRO A 29 9.97 -2.34 6.04
N LYS A 30 11.00 -1.95 5.29
CA LYS A 30 11.86 -0.80 5.61
C LYS A 30 11.81 0.28 4.54
N VAL A 31 10.89 0.14 3.59
CA VAL A 31 10.79 1.03 2.44
C VAL A 31 9.56 1.89 2.62
N HIS A 32 9.77 3.20 2.64
CA HIS A 32 8.70 4.19 2.72
C HIS A 32 7.86 4.17 1.43
N PRO A 33 6.53 4.41 1.46
CA PRO A 33 5.67 4.40 0.26
C PRO A 33 6.10 5.39 -0.84
N TYR A 34 6.83 6.45 -0.49
CA TYR A 34 7.35 7.44 -1.45
C TYR A 34 8.82 7.25 -1.85
N ASP A 35 9.44 6.14 -1.45
CA ASP A 35 10.82 5.83 -1.85
C ASP A 35 10.95 5.64 -3.37
N ILE A 36 12.10 6.04 -3.93
CA ILE A 36 12.40 5.92 -5.35
C ILE A 36 12.43 4.46 -5.85
N CYS A 37 12.63 3.48 -4.95
CA CYS A 37 12.69 2.07 -5.35
C CYS A 37 11.36 1.55 -5.94
N TRP A 38 10.23 2.22 -5.66
CA TRP A 38 8.93 1.91 -6.26
C TRP A 38 8.84 2.33 -7.73
N ARG A 39 9.71 3.25 -8.15
CA ARG A 39 9.80 3.72 -9.55
C ARG A 39 10.96 3.10 -10.31
N MET A 40 11.92 2.49 -9.61
CA MET A 40 13.04 1.81 -10.23
C MET A 40 13.47 0.59 -9.42
N GLY A 41 13.49 -0.59 -10.08
CA GLY A 41 14.14 -1.80 -9.56
C GLY A 41 13.17 -2.83 -8.97
N ALA A 42 13.55 -3.43 -7.84
CA ALA A 42 12.79 -4.54 -7.25
C ALA A 42 11.43 -4.11 -6.71
N GLY A 43 11.32 -2.88 -6.16
CA GLY A 43 10.06 -2.32 -5.69
C GLY A 43 9.06 -2.12 -6.83
N GLU A 44 9.50 -1.48 -7.91
CA GLU A 44 8.70 -1.31 -9.15
C GLU A 44 8.19 -2.65 -9.69
N SER A 45 9.09 -3.64 -9.80
CA SER A 45 8.74 -4.99 -10.26
C SER A 45 7.65 -5.63 -9.37
N TYR A 46 7.76 -5.44 -8.06
CA TYR A 46 6.77 -5.96 -7.12
C TYR A 46 5.43 -5.24 -7.20
N ILE A 47 5.43 -3.91 -7.36
CA ILE A 47 4.20 -3.14 -7.54
C ILE A 47 3.47 -3.59 -8.81
N MET A 48 4.17 -3.85 -9.92
CA MET A 48 3.52 -4.39 -11.12
C MET A 48 2.86 -5.76 -10.87
N VAL A 49 3.51 -6.64 -10.13
CA VAL A 49 2.95 -7.95 -9.72
C VAL A 49 1.73 -7.76 -8.83
N TYR A 50 1.85 -6.92 -7.79
CA TYR A 50 0.76 -6.59 -6.87
C TYR A 50 -0.44 -6.01 -7.62
N SER A 51 -0.24 -4.96 -8.41
CA SER A 51 -1.33 -4.28 -9.13
C SER A 51 -2.01 -5.23 -10.11
N THR A 52 -1.25 -6.05 -10.83
CA THR A 52 -1.83 -7.07 -11.72
C THR A 52 -2.75 -8.03 -10.96
N TRP A 53 -2.36 -8.45 -9.76
CA TRP A 53 -3.18 -9.32 -8.91
C TRP A 53 -4.37 -8.57 -8.31
N TRP A 54 -4.16 -7.39 -7.74
CA TRP A 54 -5.19 -6.61 -7.05
C TRP A 54 -6.32 -6.19 -7.98
N GLU A 55 -6.03 -5.77 -9.21
CA GLU A 55 -7.06 -5.44 -10.21
C GLU A 55 -7.98 -6.64 -10.48
N GLN A 56 -7.44 -7.86 -10.51
CA GLN A 56 -8.26 -9.07 -10.70
C GLN A 56 -9.08 -9.44 -9.45
N GLN A 57 -8.55 -9.15 -8.26
CA GLN A 57 -9.23 -9.47 -7.00
C GLN A 57 -10.29 -8.44 -6.63
N LYS A 58 -10.01 -7.13 -6.80
CA LYS A 58 -10.90 -6.07 -6.34
C LYS A 58 -12.28 -6.13 -7.02
N GLU A 59 -12.36 -6.60 -8.26
CA GLU A 59 -13.63 -6.84 -8.96
C GLU A 59 -14.49 -7.94 -8.31
N GLN A 60 -13.85 -8.90 -7.62
CA GLN A 60 -14.49 -10.06 -7.01
C GLN A 60 -14.72 -9.90 -5.50
N LEU A 61 -13.91 -9.07 -4.84
CA LEU A 61 -13.96 -8.85 -3.40
C LEU A 61 -14.87 -7.68 -3.03
N ASP A 62 -15.79 -7.93 -2.11
CA ASP A 62 -16.54 -6.85 -1.46
C ASP A 62 -15.66 -6.07 -0.47
N GLU A 63 -16.17 -4.91 0.00
CA GLU A 63 -15.44 -4.05 0.94
C GLU A 63 -14.97 -4.81 2.20
N LYS A 64 -15.82 -5.69 2.74
CA LYS A 64 -15.49 -6.46 3.95
C LYS A 64 -14.33 -7.41 3.67
N GLN A 65 -14.33 -8.08 2.52
CA GLN A 65 -13.25 -8.98 2.12
C GLN A 65 -11.94 -8.21 1.86
N ARG A 66 -12.00 -7.01 1.28
CA ARG A 66 -10.83 -6.13 1.13
C ARG A 66 -10.28 -5.70 2.49
N ILE A 67 -11.15 -5.37 3.44
CA ILE A 67 -10.76 -5.07 4.84
C ILE A 67 -10.10 -6.29 5.50
N GLU A 68 -10.66 -7.49 5.35
CA GLU A 68 -10.07 -8.72 5.92
C GLU A 68 -8.70 -9.05 5.30
N TYR A 69 -8.50 -8.76 4.02
CA TYR A 69 -7.18 -8.86 3.37
C TYR A 69 -6.15 -7.98 4.10
N PHE A 70 -6.47 -6.72 4.38
CA PHE A 70 -5.55 -5.82 5.10
C PHE A 70 -5.44 -6.12 6.60
N ARG A 71 -6.42 -6.80 7.21
CA ARG A 71 -6.28 -7.31 8.59
C ARG A 71 -5.24 -8.41 8.71
N LYS A 72 -5.05 -9.21 7.66
CA LYS A 72 -4.00 -10.23 7.62
C LYS A 72 -2.60 -9.61 7.57
N TRP A 73 -2.47 -8.43 6.96
CA TRP A 73 -1.23 -7.68 6.82
C TRP A 73 -1.44 -6.22 7.20
N PRO A 74 -1.56 -5.91 8.51
CA PRO A 74 -1.86 -4.55 8.95
C PRO A 74 -0.78 -3.58 8.44
N PRO A 75 -1.15 -2.45 7.83
CA PRO A 75 -0.18 -1.46 7.37
C PRO A 75 0.48 -0.74 8.54
N PRO A 76 1.74 -0.31 8.39
CA PRO A 76 2.27 0.75 9.22
C PRO A 76 1.64 2.11 8.85
N PRO A 77 1.68 3.12 9.74
CA PRO A 77 0.91 4.35 9.57
C PRO A 77 1.15 5.10 8.25
N GLU A 78 2.38 5.12 7.75
CA GLU A 78 2.76 5.77 6.50
C GLU A 78 2.06 5.15 5.27
N TRP A 79 1.60 3.91 5.34
CA TRP A 79 0.88 3.21 4.26
C TRP A 79 -0.65 3.36 4.33
N LEU A 80 -1.19 4.14 5.26
CA LEU A 80 -2.64 4.24 5.46
C LEU A 80 -3.38 4.81 4.25
N THR A 81 -2.85 5.84 3.57
CA THR A 81 -3.46 6.42 2.36
C THR A 81 -3.52 5.40 1.23
N TRP A 82 -2.44 4.66 1.01
CA TRP A 82 -2.41 3.58 0.02
C TRP A 82 -3.42 2.46 0.33
N MET A 83 -3.56 2.06 1.60
CA MET A 83 -4.59 1.10 2.00
C MET A 83 -6.01 1.66 1.78
N ILE A 84 -6.23 2.95 2.08
CA ILE A 84 -7.50 3.65 1.87
C ILE A 84 -7.88 3.59 0.38
N GLU A 85 -6.97 3.97 -0.51
CA GLU A 85 -7.15 3.90 -1.97
C GLU A 85 -7.50 2.48 -2.42
N ALA A 86 -6.79 1.47 -1.92
CA ALA A 86 -7.00 0.07 -2.30
C ALA A 86 -8.35 -0.49 -1.80
N ILE A 87 -8.75 -0.24 -0.55
CA ILE A 87 -10.00 -0.77 0.02
C ILE A 87 -11.20 -0.16 -0.70
N TRP A 88 -11.21 1.16 -0.85
CA TRP A 88 -12.36 1.92 -1.34
C TRP A 88 -12.29 2.23 -2.84
N ASP A 89 -11.29 1.69 -3.55
CA ASP A 89 -11.07 1.85 -4.99
C ASP A 89 -11.10 3.32 -5.41
N LEU A 90 -10.36 4.13 -4.66
CA LEU A 90 -10.30 5.57 -4.85
C LEU A 90 -9.19 5.90 -5.85
N ASN A 91 -9.46 6.87 -6.72
CA ASN A 91 -8.43 7.42 -7.58
C ASN A 91 -7.74 8.59 -6.86
N PRO A 92 -6.42 8.54 -6.61
CA PRO A 92 -5.71 9.64 -5.97
C PRO A 92 -5.83 10.97 -6.73
N GLU A 93 -6.04 10.94 -8.06
CA GLU A 93 -6.24 12.14 -8.87
C GLU A 93 -7.58 12.85 -8.62
N ASP A 94 -8.54 12.19 -7.95
CA ASP A 94 -9.83 12.80 -7.59
C ASP A 94 -9.73 13.67 -6.32
N PHE A 95 -8.56 13.69 -5.68
CA PHE A 95 -8.30 14.44 -4.45
C PHE A 95 -7.36 15.61 -4.75
N GLU A 96 -7.74 16.82 -4.31
CA GLU A 96 -6.94 18.02 -4.50
C GLU A 96 -5.96 18.23 -3.34
N ASP A 97 -6.37 17.82 -2.13
CA ASP A 97 -5.60 17.98 -0.90
C ASP A 97 -5.61 16.70 -0.05
N ASP A 98 -4.55 16.48 0.75
CA ASP A 98 -4.44 15.35 1.69
C ASP A 98 -5.62 15.27 2.67
N ASP A 99 -6.24 16.42 2.99
CA ASP A 99 -7.38 16.50 3.89
C ASP A 99 -8.66 15.88 3.29
N ASP A 100 -8.71 15.64 1.98
CA ASP A 100 -9.85 14.96 1.34
C ASP A 100 -9.95 13.47 1.77
N TYR A 101 -8.86 12.91 2.32
CA TYR A 101 -8.86 11.58 2.93
C TYR A 101 -9.47 11.53 4.33
N SER A 102 -9.75 12.69 4.95
CA SER A 102 -10.29 12.78 6.33
C SER A 102 -11.49 11.84 6.60
N PRO A 103 -12.50 11.72 5.71
CA PRO A 103 -13.63 10.80 5.93
C PRO A 103 -13.17 9.34 6.00
N TYR A 104 -12.18 8.95 5.21
CA TYR A 104 -11.64 7.60 5.17
C TYR A 104 -10.77 7.31 6.38
N PHE A 105 -9.99 8.28 6.87
CA PHE A 105 -9.25 8.12 8.12
C PHE A 105 -10.16 7.90 9.34
N ARG A 106 -11.36 8.49 9.35
CA ARG A 106 -12.36 8.17 10.39
C ARG A 106 -12.80 6.71 10.30
N ARG A 107 -12.91 6.16 9.09
CA ARG A 107 -13.24 4.75 8.87
C ARG A 107 -12.08 3.84 9.26
N THR A 108 -10.84 4.13 8.87
CA THR A 108 -9.66 3.32 9.27
C THR A 108 -9.48 3.29 10.78
N LYS A 109 -9.70 4.43 11.46
CA LYS A 109 -9.66 4.51 12.93
C LYS A 109 -10.74 3.64 13.57
N ALA A 110 -11.96 3.67 13.05
CA ALA A 110 -13.06 2.82 13.53
C ALA A 110 -12.80 1.33 13.25
N LEU A 111 -12.08 1.00 12.17
CA LEU A 111 -11.69 -0.36 11.82
C LEU A 111 -10.46 -0.86 12.59
N GLY A 112 -9.74 0.02 13.29
CA GLY A 112 -8.56 -0.30 14.09
C GLY A 112 -7.23 -0.31 13.32
N PHE A 113 -7.18 0.24 12.11
CA PHE A 113 -5.95 0.29 11.30
C PHE A 113 -5.03 1.45 11.67
N GLY A 114 -5.58 2.55 12.18
CA GLY A 114 -4.83 3.78 12.47
C GLY A 114 -5.64 5.02 12.12
N SER A 115 -5.18 6.17 12.61
CA SER A 115 -5.84 7.47 12.44
C SER A 115 -5.04 8.41 11.54
N GLU A 116 -5.68 9.50 11.15
CA GLU A 116 -5.04 10.58 10.40
C GLU A 116 -3.84 11.18 11.15
N ASP A 117 -3.92 11.30 12.47
CA ASP A 117 -2.81 11.78 13.31
C ASP A 117 -1.63 10.80 13.25
N ASP A 118 -1.88 9.49 13.26
CA ASP A 118 -0.83 8.47 13.15
C ASP A 118 -0.10 8.58 11.80
N TYR A 119 -0.87 8.76 10.71
CA TYR A 119 -0.32 9.01 9.37
C TYR A 119 0.51 10.30 9.34
N LYS A 120 -0.06 11.44 9.74
CA LYS A 120 0.61 12.75 9.70
C LYS A 120 1.90 12.77 10.54
N ASN A 121 1.92 12.08 11.69
CA ASN A 121 3.13 11.94 12.51
C ASN A 121 4.20 11.10 11.81
N ALA A 122 3.86 9.93 11.26
CA ALA A 122 4.81 9.08 10.54
C ALA A 122 5.42 9.80 9.32
N MET A 123 4.60 10.54 8.58
CA MET A 123 5.05 11.33 7.43
C MET A 123 6.01 12.47 7.82
N ARG A 124 5.81 13.10 8.99
CA ARG A 124 6.70 14.14 9.51
C ARG A 124 8.05 13.56 9.95
N ASP A 125 8.05 12.43 10.65
CA ASP A 125 9.27 11.81 11.17
C ASP A 125 10.25 11.44 10.05
N GLU A 126 9.73 11.01 8.90
CA GLU A 126 10.52 10.72 7.70
C GLU A 126 11.11 11.98 7.06
N ALA A 127 10.35 13.08 7.00
CA ALA A 127 10.86 14.36 6.53
C ALA A 127 12.02 14.86 7.41
N GLU A 128 11.86 14.82 8.73
CA GLU A 128 12.91 15.23 9.66
C GLU A 128 14.16 14.34 9.60
N THR A 129 13.99 13.04 9.32
CA THR A 129 15.10 12.10 9.17
C THR A 129 15.88 12.36 7.89
N THR A 130 15.18 12.68 6.80
CA THR A 130 15.80 13.05 5.52
C THR A 130 16.59 14.36 5.64
N GLU A 131 16.01 15.39 6.25
CA GLU A 131 16.67 16.69 6.46
C GLU A 131 17.95 16.58 7.31
N LYS A 132 17.95 15.75 8.36
CA LYS A 132 19.14 15.53 9.20
C LYS A 132 20.27 14.79 8.47
N ASN A 133 19.93 13.94 7.50
CA ASN A 133 20.91 13.19 6.70
C ASN A 133 21.48 14.00 5.53
N GLU A 134 20.86 15.12 5.17
CA GLU A 134 21.30 16.02 4.10
C GLU A 134 22.15 17.21 4.58
N THR A 135 22.38 17.34 5.89
CA THR A 135 23.24 18.40 6.46
C THR A 135 24.68 17.88 6.69
N PRO A 136 25.69 18.40 5.96
CA PRO A 136 27.09 17.93 6.05
C PRO A 136 27.82 18.33 7.34
#